data_AF-A0AAE2BX32-F1
#
_entry.id   AF-A0AAE2BX32-F1
#
_cell.length_a   1.000
_cell.length_b   1.000
_cell.length_c   1.000
_cell.angle_alpha   90.00
_cell.angle_beta   90.00
_cell.angle_gamma   90.00
#
_symmetry.space_group_name_H-M   'P 1'
#
loop_
_entity.id
_entity.type
_entity.pdbx_description
1 polymer ?
#
loop_
_entity_poly.entity_id
_entity_poly.type
_entity_poly.pdbx_seq_one_letter_code
_entity_poly.pdbx_strand_id
1 'polypeptide(L)'
;MRQATSAPRISYYDYIVIGGGRRCPLAATLSHNATVLLLERGGSPYGNHNITHLSAFGRALSDLSRSSPSQRFISEDGVINARARVLGGGSCINAGFYSRASAAYVRAAGWDARLVNESYRWVERMVAFQPPMKQWQSAVRDGLLEAGVEPNNGFTYDHLVGTKVGGTIFDGEGRRHTAADLLKYANPKRLTLMLHASVHKILFRIKGRKRPIAHGVVFRDSSGHKHKAYLRRGPKNEVILSAGALGSPQLLMLSGLGPADHLKAHNISIVLDQPLVGQGMSDNPMNAIFIPSPGGGFVDSGGRHHHLRKLYRSR
;
A
#
# COMPACT_ATOMS: atom_id res chain seq x y z
N MET A 1 -16.06 -5.57 -9.00
CA MET A 1 -15.62 -6.03 -7.65
C MET A 1 -16.74 -6.87 -7.06
N ARG A 2 -16.43 -7.93 -6.30
CA ARG A 2 -17.44 -8.79 -5.66
C ARG A 2 -17.04 -9.10 -4.22
N GLN A 3 -18.02 -9.41 -3.37
CA GLN A 3 -17.76 -9.91 -2.01
C GLN A 3 -17.30 -11.36 -2.07
N ALA A 4 -16.33 -11.75 -1.22
CA ALA A 4 -15.84 -13.12 -1.14
C ALA A 4 -16.93 -14.15 -0.82
N THR A 5 -18.02 -13.73 -0.17
CA THR A 5 -19.20 -14.58 0.12
C THR A 5 -19.90 -15.10 -1.13
N SER A 6 -19.71 -14.43 -2.28
CA SER A 6 -20.20 -14.87 -3.59
C SER A 6 -19.17 -15.72 -4.38
N ALA A 7 -17.99 -15.96 -3.81
CA ALA A 7 -16.98 -16.78 -4.46
C ALA A 7 -17.41 -18.26 -4.42
N PRO A 8 -17.15 -19.03 -5.49
CA PRO A 8 -17.38 -20.47 -5.46
C PRO A 8 -16.47 -21.15 -4.42
N ARG A 9 -16.87 -22.32 -3.93
CA ARG A 9 -16.04 -23.10 -2.99
C ARG A 9 -14.70 -23.50 -3.60
N ILE A 10 -14.68 -23.76 -4.92
CA ILE A 10 -13.49 -24.12 -5.70
C ILE A 10 -13.47 -23.27 -6.99
N SER A 11 -12.32 -22.72 -7.35
CA SER A 11 -12.12 -21.96 -8.60
C SER A 11 -10.73 -22.15 -9.20
N TYR A 12 -10.57 -21.79 -10.48
CA TYR A 12 -9.34 -21.98 -11.25
C TYR A 12 -8.99 -20.75 -12.09
N TYR A 13 -7.75 -20.29 -11.98
CA TYR A 13 -7.22 -19.10 -12.65
C TYR A 13 -5.80 -19.33 -13.17
N ASP A 14 -5.36 -18.52 -14.12
CA ASP A 14 -3.97 -18.56 -14.59
C ASP A 14 -3.05 -17.89 -13.57
N TYR A 15 -3.51 -16.80 -12.96
CA TYR A 15 -2.79 -16.10 -11.88
C TYR A 15 -3.68 -15.88 -10.66
N ILE A 16 -3.11 -16.05 -9.48
CA ILE A 16 -3.75 -15.71 -8.20
C ILE A 16 -2.88 -14.66 -7.51
N VAL A 17 -3.38 -13.44 -7.39
CA VAL A 17 -2.71 -12.32 -6.72
C VAL A 17 -3.30 -12.15 -5.32
N ILE A 18 -2.43 -12.24 -4.30
CA ILE A 18 -2.80 -12.12 -2.89
C ILE A 18 -2.46 -10.72 -2.39
N GLY A 19 -3.47 -9.93 -2.05
CA GLY A 19 -3.32 -8.53 -1.61
C GLY A 19 -3.61 -7.55 -2.74
N GLY A 20 -4.74 -6.85 -2.63
CA GLY A 20 -5.17 -5.80 -3.56
C GLY A 20 -4.62 -4.43 -3.20
N GLY A 21 -3.37 -4.36 -2.73
CA GLY A 21 -2.74 -3.10 -2.34
C GLY A 21 -2.23 -2.29 -3.54
N ARG A 22 -1.00 -1.77 -3.44
CA ARG A 22 -0.30 -1.10 -4.56
C ARG A 22 0.00 -2.01 -5.77
N ARG A 23 -0.48 -3.26 -5.75
CA ARG A 23 -0.30 -4.30 -6.78
C ARG A 23 -1.55 -4.51 -7.63
N CYS A 24 -2.60 -3.72 -7.43
CA CYS A 24 -3.68 -3.56 -8.41
C CYS A 24 -3.22 -3.41 -9.87
N PRO A 25 -2.19 -2.60 -10.22
CA PRO A 25 -1.73 -2.49 -11.60
C PRO A 25 -1.18 -3.81 -12.16
N LEU A 26 -0.53 -4.65 -11.34
CA LEU A 26 -0.08 -5.98 -11.77
C LEU A 26 -1.27 -6.85 -12.20
N ALA A 27 -2.33 -6.87 -11.38
CA ALA A 27 -3.54 -7.64 -11.71
C ALA A 27 -4.21 -7.11 -12.99
N ALA A 28 -4.23 -5.79 -13.18
CA ALA A 28 -4.73 -5.17 -14.41
C ALA A 28 -3.90 -5.60 -15.63
N THR A 29 -2.56 -5.52 -15.57
CA THR A 29 -1.66 -5.95 -16.63
C THR A 29 -1.86 -7.42 -16.99
N LEU A 30 -1.82 -8.32 -16.01
CA LEU A 30 -2.00 -9.77 -16.25
C LEU A 30 -3.35 -10.10 -16.88
N SER A 31 -4.41 -9.38 -16.50
CA SER A 31 -5.78 -9.64 -17.00
C SER A 31 -5.94 -9.44 -18.51
N HIS A 32 -5.02 -8.73 -19.16
CA HIS A 32 -5.07 -8.55 -20.61
C HIS A 32 -4.93 -9.89 -21.35
N ASN A 33 -4.08 -10.79 -20.84
CA ASN A 33 -3.71 -12.04 -21.53
C ASN A 33 -4.06 -13.31 -20.76
N ALA A 34 -4.54 -13.20 -19.52
CA ALA A 34 -4.77 -14.35 -18.66
C ALA A 34 -5.94 -14.15 -17.69
N THR A 35 -6.51 -15.23 -17.16
CA THR A 35 -7.52 -15.15 -16.10
C THR A 35 -6.86 -14.90 -14.74
N VAL A 36 -7.28 -13.86 -14.04
CA VAL A 36 -6.65 -13.39 -12.80
C VAL A 36 -7.66 -13.37 -11.67
N LEU A 37 -7.29 -13.94 -10.53
CA LEU A 37 -7.99 -13.74 -9.26
C LEU A 37 -7.21 -12.78 -8.38
N LEU A 38 -7.82 -11.67 -7.99
CA LEU A 38 -7.29 -10.74 -7.00
C LEU A 38 -8.06 -10.88 -5.68
N LEU A 39 -7.36 -11.24 -4.61
CA LEU A 39 -7.92 -11.42 -3.27
C LEU A 39 -7.48 -10.28 -2.35
N GLU A 40 -8.44 -9.50 -1.82
CA GLU A 40 -8.20 -8.43 -0.87
C GLU A 40 -8.95 -8.68 0.44
N ARG A 41 -8.23 -8.60 1.57
CA ARG A 41 -8.81 -8.86 2.91
C ARG A 41 -9.73 -7.74 3.40
N GLY A 42 -9.56 -6.52 2.87
CA GLY A 42 -10.35 -5.35 3.18
C GLY A 42 -11.53 -5.12 2.22
N GLY A 43 -12.21 -4.00 2.44
CA GLY A 43 -13.34 -3.56 1.62
C GLY A 43 -12.94 -2.68 0.43
N SER A 44 -13.96 -2.04 -0.15
CA SER A 44 -13.81 -1.08 -1.24
C SER A 44 -13.34 0.29 -0.70
N PRO A 45 -12.44 1.01 -1.40
CA PRO A 45 -12.12 2.39 -1.07
C PRO A 45 -13.25 3.35 -1.47
N TYR A 46 -14.05 2.98 -2.48
CA TYR A 46 -15.12 3.81 -3.03
C TYR A 46 -16.30 3.93 -2.07
N GLY A 47 -16.86 5.13 -1.98
CA GLY A 47 -17.97 5.45 -1.08
C GLY A 47 -17.56 5.78 0.36
N ASN A 48 -16.27 5.72 0.70
CA ASN A 48 -15.78 6.11 2.01
C ASN A 48 -15.05 7.46 1.95
N HIS A 49 -15.71 8.52 2.41
CA HIS A 49 -15.17 9.89 2.41
C HIS A 49 -13.83 10.01 3.17
N ASN A 50 -13.62 9.20 4.23
CA ASN A 50 -12.36 9.21 4.98
C ASN A 50 -11.18 8.74 4.11
N ILE A 51 -11.44 7.92 3.10
CA ILE A 51 -10.44 7.47 2.14
C ILE A 51 -10.34 8.46 0.98
N THR A 52 -11.47 8.82 0.39
CA THR A 52 -11.50 9.48 -0.93
C THR A 52 -11.16 10.96 -0.91
N HIS A 53 -11.01 11.61 0.25
CA HIS A 53 -10.74 13.06 0.31
C HIS A 53 -9.57 13.43 1.23
N LEU A 54 -8.74 14.37 0.77
CA LEU A 54 -7.63 14.92 1.54
C LEU A 54 -8.06 15.50 2.89
N SER A 55 -9.21 16.19 2.93
CA SER A 55 -9.76 16.81 4.14
C SER A 55 -10.03 15.81 5.27
N ALA A 56 -10.19 14.54 4.95
CA ALA A 56 -10.48 13.48 5.92
C ALA A 56 -9.29 12.53 6.18
N PHE A 57 -8.09 12.84 5.64
CA PHE A 57 -6.88 12.04 5.83
C PHE A 57 -6.59 11.73 7.31
N GLY A 58 -6.63 12.74 8.18
CA GLY A 58 -6.39 12.54 9.62
C GLY A 58 -7.44 11.64 10.27
N ARG A 59 -8.72 11.73 9.85
CA ARG A 59 -9.80 10.89 10.37
C ARG A 59 -9.61 9.42 10.01
N ALA A 60 -9.13 9.13 8.81
CA ALA A 60 -8.84 7.75 8.40
C ALA A 60 -7.75 7.09 9.24
N LEU A 61 -6.73 7.86 9.65
CA LEU A 61 -5.63 7.35 10.47
C LEU A 61 -6.03 7.16 11.94
N SER A 62 -6.90 8.04 12.45
CA SER A 62 -7.37 7.99 13.84
C SER A 62 -8.53 7.01 14.07
N ASP A 63 -9.13 6.45 13.01
CA ASP A 63 -10.22 5.47 13.12
C ASP A 63 -9.70 4.11 13.63
N LEU A 64 -10.02 3.79 14.88
CA LEU A 64 -9.68 2.52 15.55
C LEU A 64 -10.76 1.44 15.42
N SER A 65 -11.83 1.70 14.65
CA SER A 65 -12.91 0.74 14.48
C SER A 65 -12.43 -0.57 13.84
N ARG A 66 -13.11 -1.68 14.17
CA ARG A 66 -12.77 -3.00 13.61
C ARG A 66 -12.88 -3.05 12.09
N SER A 67 -13.64 -2.16 11.46
CA SER A 67 -13.81 -2.01 10.01
C SER A 67 -12.88 -0.97 9.37
N SER A 68 -12.09 -0.26 10.16
CA SER A 68 -11.20 0.80 9.67
C SER A 68 -10.31 0.32 8.52
N PRO A 69 -10.16 1.12 7.45
CA PRO A 69 -9.19 0.85 6.39
C PRO A 69 -7.75 1.01 6.87
N SER A 70 -7.54 1.66 8.02
CA SER A 70 -6.24 1.84 8.69
C SER A 70 -6.16 0.90 9.89
N GLN A 71 -5.45 -0.21 9.74
CA GLN A 71 -5.20 -1.12 10.86
C GLN A 71 -3.97 -0.65 11.63
N ARG A 72 -4.19 -0.09 12.82
CA ARG A 72 -3.12 0.27 13.77
C ARG A 72 -2.41 -0.96 14.32
N PHE A 73 -1.11 -0.81 14.58
CA PHE A 73 -0.28 -1.73 15.35
C PHE A 73 0.78 -0.92 16.13
N ILE A 74 1.48 -1.59 17.03
CA ILE A 74 2.61 -1.02 17.77
C ILE A 74 3.81 -1.95 17.53
N SER A 75 4.96 -1.41 17.17
CA SER A 75 6.19 -2.21 17.05
C SER A 75 6.67 -2.71 18.41
N GLU A 76 7.60 -3.65 18.42
CA GLU A 76 8.25 -4.11 19.67
C GLU A 76 9.02 -2.97 20.35
N ASP A 77 9.48 -1.97 19.60
CA ASP A 77 10.10 -0.73 20.11
C ASP A 77 9.08 0.27 20.71
N GLY A 78 7.78 -0.06 20.72
CA GLY A 78 6.73 0.82 21.22
C GLY A 78 6.25 1.90 20.24
N VAL A 79 6.66 1.85 18.98
CA VAL A 79 6.29 2.85 17.96
C VAL A 79 4.91 2.53 17.38
N ILE A 80 3.99 3.50 17.49
CA ILE A 80 2.65 3.39 16.89
C ILE A 80 2.77 3.53 15.38
N ASN A 81 2.19 2.58 14.65
CA ASN A 81 2.17 2.59 13.20
C ASN A 81 0.85 2.02 12.65
N ALA A 82 0.62 2.11 11.34
CA ALA A 82 -0.61 1.67 10.70
C ALA A 82 -0.34 0.99 9.35
N ARG A 83 -1.16 -0.01 9.02
CA ARG A 83 -1.16 -0.67 7.70
C ARG A 83 -2.56 -0.68 7.10
N ALA A 84 -2.62 -0.61 5.78
CA ALA A 84 -3.90 -0.63 5.08
C ALA A 84 -4.62 -1.99 5.16
N ARG A 85 -5.95 -1.92 5.14
CA ARG A 85 -6.88 -3.05 5.00
C ARG A 85 -8.06 -2.64 4.11
N VAL A 86 -7.76 -2.36 2.86
CA VAL A 86 -8.71 -1.88 1.84
C VAL A 86 -8.09 -2.11 0.46
N LEU A 87 -8.91 -2.32 -0.56
CA LEU A 87 -8.45 -2.34 -1.96
C LEU A 87 -7.78 -1.00 -2.30
N GLY A 88 -6.63 -1.06 -2.99
CA GLY A 88 -5.68 0.03 -3.20
C GLY A 88 -4.58 0.08 -2.13
N GLY A 89 -4.80 -0.49 -0.94
CA GLY A 89 -3.82 -0.62 0.12
C GLY A 89 -3.33 0.74 0.64
N GLY A 90 -2.02 0.88 0.85
CA GLY A 90 -1.44 2.07 1.48
C GLY A 90 -1.69 3.38 0.73
N SER A 91 -2.00 3.37 -0.57
CA SER A 91 -2.39 4.60 -1.28
C SER A 91 -3.71 5.19 -0.78
N CYS A 92 -4.55 4.39 -0.11
CA CYS A 92 -5.84 4.82 0.43
C CYS A 92 -5.72 5.58 1.75
N ILE A 93 -4.60 5.43 2.46
CA ILE A 93 -4.42 5.98 3.82
C ILE A 93 -3.13 6.81 3.98
N ASN A 94 -2.29 6.94 2.93
CA ASN A 94 -1.05 7.72 3.01
C ASN A 94 -1.31 9.23 2.86
N ALA A 95 -0.27 10.03 3.09
CA ALA A 95 -0.28 11.49 2.93
C ALA A 95 -0.29 11.96 1.46
N GLY A 96 -0.29 11.02 0.50
CA GLY A 96 -0.50 11.30 -0.92
C GLY A 96 0.67 11.89 -1.72
N PHE A 97 1.84 12.07 -1.13
CA PHE A 97 3.04 12.47 -1.87
C PHE A 97 3.44 11.41 -2.92
N TYR A 98 3.81 11.86 -4.12
CA TYR A 98 4.25 11.03 -5.24
C TYR A 98 5.64 11.47 -5.74
N SER A 99 6.53 10.50 -5.88
CA SER A 99 7.86 10.66 -6.46
C SER A 99 8.27 9.34 -7.14
N ARG A 100 9.00 9.44 -8.24
CA ARG A 100 9.73 8.31 -8.82
C ARG A 100 10.90 7.94 -7.93
N ALA A 101 11.42 6.72 -8.10
CA ALA A 101 12.70 6.32 -7.55
C ALA A 101 13.85 7.07 -8.26
N SER A 102 15.01 7.17 -7.63
CA SER A 102 16.19 7.75 -8.28
C SER A 102 16.68 6.87 -9.42
N ALA A 103 17.26 7.47 -10.45
CA ALA A 103 17.87 6.71 -11.55
C ALA A 103 19.00 5.80 -11.05
N ALA A 104 19.73 6.21 -10.01
CA ALA A 104 20.75 5.40 -9.37
C ALA A 104 20.15 4.12 -8.74
N TYR A 105 19.01 4.24 -8.06
CA TYR A 105 18.29 3.08 -7.51
C TYR A 105 17.83 2.13 -8.62
N VAL A 106 17.23 2.67 -9.70
CA VAL A 106 16.77 1.86 -10.84
C VAL A 106 17.93 1.06 -11.47
N ARG A 107 19.11 1.70 -11.64
CA ARG A 107 20.33 1.03 -12.12
C ARG A 107 20.81 -0.04 -11.15
N ALA A 108 20.90 0.27 -9.86
CA ALA A 108 21.36 -0.67 -8.83
C ALA A 108 20.44 -1.90 -8.72
N ALA A 109 19.14 -1.73 -8.97
CA ALA A 109 18.17 -2.83 -9.00
C ALA A 109 18.26 -3.69 -10.28
N GLY A 110 19.06 -3.30 -11.28
CA GLY A 110 19.20 -4.01 -12.55
C GLY A 110 17.94 -3.98 -13.42
N TRP A 111 17.09 -2.96 -13.25
CA TRP A 111 15.83 -2.87 -14.00
C TRP A 111 16.01 -2.15 -15.34
N ASP A 112 15.22 -2.56 -16.34
CA ASP A 112 15.13 -1.85 -17.62
C ASP A 112 14.56 -0.44 -17.39
N ALA A 113 15.43 0.56 -17.49
CA ALA A 113 15.08 1.95 -17.24
C ALA A 113 13.99 2.47 -18.20
N ARG A 114 13.93 1.98 -19.45
CA ARG A 114 12.90 2.37 -20.41
C ARG A 114 11.54 1.86 -19.93
N LEU A 115 11.45 0.58 -19.61
CA LEU A 115 10.20 -0.03 -19.13
C LEU A 115 9.74 0.58 -17.80
N VAL A 116 10.67 0.91 -16.91
CA VAL A 116 10.38 1.62 -15.65
C VAL A 116 9.76 2.99 -15.94
N ASN A 117 10.34 3.78 -16.84
CA ASN A 117 9.81 5.09 -17.20
C ASN A 117 8.44 5.02 -17.89
N GLU A 118 8.24 4.05 -18.78
CA GLU A 118 6.94 3.78 -19.40
C GLU A 118 5.89 3.41 -18.35
N SER A 119 6.27 2.59 -17.37
CA SER A 119 5.40 2.19 -16.26
C SER A 119 5.05 3.38 -15.36
N TYR A 120 6.01 4.26 -15.05
CA TYR A 120 5.74 5.49 -14.31
C TYR A 120 4.71 6.35 -15.03
N ARG A 121 4.94 6.65 -16.31
CA ARG A 121 4.00 7.45 -17.13
C ARG A 121 2.62 6.81 -17.20
N TRP A 122 2.54 5.48 -17.29
CA TRP A 122 1.28 4.76 -17.29
C TRP A 122 0.50 4.96 -15.97
N VAL A 123 1.17 4.91 -14.81
CA VAL A 123 0.56 5.18 -13.51
C VAL A 123 0.18 6.66 -13.37
N GLU A 124 1.09 7.56 -13.72
CA GLU A 124 0.95 9.02 -13.55
C GLU A 124 -0.29 9.57 -14.24
N ARG A 125 -0.65 9.05 -15.42
CA ARG A 125 -1.87 9.44 -16.17
C ARG A 125 -3.16 9.30 -15.38
N MET A 126 -3.18 8.48 -14.33
CA MET A 126 -4.38 8.20 -13.57
C MET A 126 -4.32 8.70 -12.14
N VAL A 127 -3.16 8.63 -11.49
CA VAL A 127 -3.09 8.81 -10.03
C VAL A 127 -2.11 9.89 -9.58
N ALA A 128 -1.42 10.59 -10.47
CA ALA A 128 -0.44 11.61 -10.07
C ALA A 128 -0.74 12.97 -10.71
N PHE A 129 -0.72 14.01 -9.87
CA PHE A 129 -1.04 15.38 -10.24
C PHE A 129 0.02 16.34 -9.70
N GLN A 130 0.14 17.51 -10.32
CA GLN A 130 0.89 18.62 -9.77
C GLN A 130 0.04 19.30 -8.69
N PRO A 131 0.52 19.40 -7.43
CA PRO A 131 -0.24 20.07 -6.38
C PRO A 131 -0.18 21.60 -6.53
N PRO A 132 -1.23 22.32 -6.12
CA PRO A 132 -1.13 23.76 -5.93
C PRO A 132 -0.21 24.06 -4.73
N MET A 133 0.73 24.99 -4.90
CA MET A 133 1.57 25.48 -3.82
C MET A 133 0.80 26.51 -2.98
N LYS A 134 0.48 26.15 -1.72
CA LYS A 134 -0.16 27.06 -0.76
C LYS A 134 0.90 27.75 0.10
N GLN A 135 0.46 28.73 0.91
CA GLN A 135 1.32 29.60 1.71
C GLN A 135 2.31 28.81 2.59
N TRP A 136 1.82 27.77 3.27
CA TRP A 136 2.67 26.93 4.12
C TRP A 136 3.75 26.18 3.32
N GLN A 137 3.37 25.52 2.24
CA GLN A 137 4.29 24.78 1.37
C GLN A 137 5.34 25.72 0.74
N SER A 138 4.94 26.93 0.34
CA SER A 138 5.86 27.94 -0.18
C SER A 138 6.85 28.40 0.89
N ALA A 139 6.39 28.68 2.10
CA ALA A 139 7.27 29.05 3.22
C ALA A 139 8.28 27.93 3.55
N VAL A 140 7.84 26.66 3.55
CA VAL A 140 8.74 25.52 3.76
C VAL A 140 9.77 25.41 2.63
N ARG A 141 9.36 25.57 1.36
CA ARG A 141 10.29 25.57 0.22
C ARG A 141 11.35 26.67 0.37
N ASP A 142 10.93 27.88 0.68
CA ASP A 142 11.83 29.04 0.76
C ASP A 142 12.79 28.90 1.95
N GLY A 143 12.29 28.42 3.11
CA GLY A 143 13.13 28.14 4.27
C GLY A 143 14.13 26.99 4.04
N LEU A 144 13.77 25.96 3.26
CA LEU A 144 14.72 24.90 2.87
C LEU A 144 15.87 25.46 2.02
N LEU A 145 15.58 26.38 1.10
CA LEU A 145 16.59 27.04 0.28
C LEU A 145 17.48 27.96 1.13
N GLU A 146 16.90 28.74 2.04
CA GLU A 146 17.65 29.58 2.98
C GLU A 146 18.59 28.74 3.87
N ALA A 147 18.16 27.53 4.25
CA ALA A 147 18.97 26.57 5.00
C ALA A 147 20.02 25.82 4.14
N GLY A 148 20.15 26.14 2.85
CA GLY A 148 21.15 25.54 1.95
C GLY A 148 20.75 24.19 1.33
N VAL A 149 19.47 23.81 1.36
CA VAL A 149 18.97 22.60 0.68
C VAL A 149 18.72 22.88 -0.81
N GLU A 150 19.83 23.06 -1.53
CA GLU A 150 19.88 23.45 -2.93
C GLU A 150 20.11 22.24 -3.87
N PRO A 151 19.80 22.36 -5.19
CA PRO A 151 19.16 23.49 -5.86
C PRO A 151 17.62 23.48 -5.72
N ASN A 152 16.97 24.55 -6.16
CA ASN A 152 15.53 24.55 -6.40
C ASN A 152 15.23 23.83 -7.73
N ASN A 153 14.67 22.62 -7.64
CA ASN A 153 14.33 21.79 -8.79
C ASN A 153 12.92 22.06 -9.35
N GLY A 154 12.19 23.04 -8.81
CA GLY A 154 10.81 23.32 -9.22
C GLY A 154 9.87 22.12 -9.01
N PHE A 155 8.89 21.96 -9.90
CA PHE A 155 8.02 20.78 -9.91
C PHE A 155 8.65 19.64 -10.70
N THR A 156 8.76 18.47 -10.08
CA THR A 156 9.19 17.25 -10.75
C THR A 156 8.77 15.99 -9.99
N TYR A 157 8.47 14.92 -10.73
CA TYR A 157 8.29 13.60 -10.15
C TYR A 157 9.63 12.92 -9.82
N ASP A 158 10.74 13.36 -10.41
CA ASP A 158 12.04 12.68 -10.26
C ASP A 158 12.62 12.91 -8.86
N HIS A 159 13.22 11.87 -8.27
CA HIS A 159 13.92 11.99 -7.00
C HIS A 159 15.33 12.54 -7.21
N LEU A 160 15.53 13.80 -6.84
CA LEU A 160 16.74 14.58 -7.04
C LEU A 160 17.22 15.16 -5.70
N VAL A 161 18.51 15.45 -5.62
CA VAL A 161 19.10 16.24 -4.54
C VAL A 161 18.57 17.68 -4.62
N GLY A 162 18.29 18.28 -3.46
CA GLY A 162 17.81 19.66 -3.34
C GLY A 162 16.32 19.77 -3.01
N THR A 163 15.78 20.97 -3.16
CA THR A 163 14.38 21.28 -2.84
C THR A 163 13.51 21.09 -4.07
N LYS A 164 12.33 20.48 -3.92
CA LYS A 164 11.38 20.28 -5.02
C LYS A 164 9.92 20.32 -4.57
N VAL A 165 9.04 20.59 -5.52
CA VAL A 165 7.61 20.28 -5.43
C VAL A 165 7.39 18.91 -6.08
N GLY A 166 7.04 17.91 -5.28
CA GLY A 166 6.71 16.58 -5.77
C GLY A 166 5.26 16.47 -6.27
N GLY A 167 4.92 15.30 -6.79
CA GLY A 167 3.56 14.98 -7.17
C GLY A 167 2.65 14.74 -5.96
N THR A 168 1.35 14.73 -6.22
CA THR A 168 0.31 14.34 -5.28
C THR A 168 -0.63 13.33 -5.93
N ILE A 169 -1.24 12.45 -5.14
CA ILE A 169 -2.34 11.58 -5.59
C ILE A 169 -3.72 12.20 -5.39
N PHE A 170 -3.78 13.44 -4.91
CA PHE A 170 -5.01 14.20 -4.78
C PHE A 170 -5.18 15.12 -6.00
N ASP A 171 -6.35 15.13 -6.62
CA ASP A 171 -6.67 16.03 -7.73
C ASP A 171 -6.96 17.47 -7.25
N GLY A 172 -7.31 18.36 -8.19
CA GLY A 172 -7.60 19.78 -7.92
C GLY A 172 -8.77 19.98 -6.95
N GLU A 173 -9.70 19.03 -6.90
CA GLU A 173 -10.84 19.00 -5.98
C GLU A 173 -10.52 18.31 -4.64
N GLY A 174 -9.28 17.87 -4.44
CA GLY A 174 -8.82 17.19 -3.24
C GLY A 174 -9.32 15.74 -3.13
N ARG A 175 -9.80 15.14 -4.21
CA ARG A 175 -10.17 13.72 -4.27
C ARG A 175 -8.92 12.88 -4.45
N ARG A 176 -8.84 11.81 -3.68
CA ARG A 176 -7.74 10.86 -3.70
C ARG A 176 -7.92 9.86 -4.84
N HIS A 177 -6.88 9.73 -5.66
CA HIS A 177 -6.74 8.65 -6.64
C HIS A 177 -5.78 7.59 -6.07
N THR A 178 -6.17 6.33 -6.12
CA THR A 178 -5.49 5.22 -5.44
C THR A 178 -5.02 4.17 -6.44
N ALA A 179 -4.20 3.22 -5.98
CA ALA A 179 -3.83 2.09 -6.81
C ALA A 179 -5.04 1.27 -7.30
N ALA A 180 -6.18 1.32 -6.60
CA ALA A 180 -7.41 0.65 -7.05
C ALA A 180 -7.93 1.22 -8.37
N ASP A 181 -7.71 2.50 -8.65
CA ASP A 181 -8.22 3.16 -9.87
C ASP A 181 -7.56 2.60 -11.11
N LEU A 182 -6.31 2.14 -11.00
CA LEU A 182 -5.56 1.47 -12.09
C LEU A 182 -6.23 0.18 -12.56
N LEU A 183 -7.16 -0.39 -11.78
CA LEU A 183 -8.01 -1.50 -12.23
C LEU A 183 -8.99 -1.10 -13.33
N LYS A 184 -9.19 0.19 -13.60
CA LYS A 184 -9.92 0.68 -14.78
C LYS A 184 -9.29 0.18 -16.08
N TYR A 185 -7.98 -0.09 -16.08
CA TYR A 185 -7.26 -0.66 -17.22
C TYR A 185 -7.37 -2.19 -17.29
N ALA A 186 -7.99 -2.86 -16.33
CA ALA A 186 -8.12 -4.32 -16.35
C ALA A 186 -9.15 -4.78 -17.38
N ASN A 187 -8.99 -6.00 -17.90
CA ASN A 187 -10.02 -6.66 -18.68
C ASN A 187 -11.10 -7.22 -17.72
N PRO A 188 -12.34 -6.69 -17.73
CA PRO A 188 -13.38 -7.06 -16.77
C PRO A 188 -13.88 -8.51 -16.95
N LYS A 189 -13.65 -9.11 -18.13
CA LYS A 189 -14.01 -10.52 -18.40
C LYS A 189 -12.97 -11.50 -17.85
N ARG A 190 -11.75 -11.03 -17.57
CA ARG A 190 -10.61 -11.86 -17.17
C ARG A 190 -10.13 -11.61 -15.74
N LEU A 191 -10.45 -10.45 -15.16
CA LEU A 191 -10.17 -10.14 -13.75
C LEU A 191 -11.37 -10.47 -12.86
N THR A 192 -11.19 -11.43 -11.95
CA THR A 192 -12.07 -11.63 -10.79
C THR A 192 -11.45 -10.97 -9.57
N LEU A 193 -12.18 -10.06 -8.92
CA LEU A 193 -11.74 -9.36 -7.72
C LEU A 193 -12.69 -9.65 -6.56
N MET A 194 -12.15 -10.24 -5.49
CA MET A 194 -12.87 -10.60 -4.27
C MET A 194 -12.41 -9.74 -3.09
N LEU A 195 -13.33 -8.93 -2.56
CA LEU A 195 -13.17 -8.14 -1.34
C LEU A 195 -13.51 -9.00 -0.12
N HIS A 196 -13.00 -8.60 1.05
CA HIS A 196 -13.14 -9.33 2.30
C HIS A 196 -12.73 -10.81 2.20
N ALA A 197 -11.72 -11.08 1.37
CA ALA A 197 -11.12 -12.38 1.13
C ALA A 197 -9.82 -12.52 1.90
N SER A 198 -9.87 -13.12 3.10
CA SER A 198 -8.67 -13.32 3.92
C SER A 198 -7.95 -14.61 3.51
N VAL A 199 -6.78 -14.49 2.89
CA VAL A 199 -5.95 -15.66 2.52
C VAL A 199 -5.20 -16.18 3.74
N HIS A 200 -5.31 -17.48 3.99
CA HIS A 200 -4.75 -18.14 5.18
C HIS A 200 -3.58 -19.08 4.86
N LYS A 201 -3.53 -19.61 3.64
CA LYS A 201 -2.51 -20.60 3.27
C LYS A 201 -2.27 -20.62 1.77
N ILE A 202 -1.01 -20.69 1.35
CA ILE A 202 -0.58 -21.06 -0.01
C ILE A 202 -0.36 -22.58 -0.04
N LEU A 203 -0.83 -23.23 -1.10
CA LEU A 203 -0.76 -24.67 -1.28
C LEU A 203 0.42 -25.05 -2.18
N PHE A 204 1.22 -26.01 -1.74
CA PHE A 204 2.44 -26.43 -2.42
C PHE A 204 2.43 -27.91 -2.81
N ARG A 205 2.99 -28.21 -3.99
CA ARG A 205 3.36 -29.56 -4.42
C ARG A 205 4.86 -29.75 -4.23
N ILE A 206 5.23 -30.84 -3.56
CA ILE A 206 6.62 -31.14 -3.17
C ILE A 206 7.09 -32.50 -3.74
N LYS A 207 6.17 -33.44 -4.01
CA LYS A 207 6.51 -34.81 -4.44
C LYS A 207 7.43 -34.81 -5.67
N GLY A 208 8.62 -35.39 -5.51
CA GLY A 208 9.61 -35.57 -6.57
C GLY A 208 10.38 -34.30 -6.97
N ARG A 209 10.33 -33.20 -6.20
CA ARG A 209 11.02 -31.95 -6.55
C ARG A 209 11.81 -31.38 -5.37
N LYS A 210 13.01 -30.86 -5.66
CA LYS A 210 13.85 -30.11 -4.69
C LYS A 210 13.25 -28.76 -4.30
N ARG A 211 12.42 -28.15 -5.16
CA ARG A 211 11.76 -26.86 -4.92
C ARG A 211 10.24 -27.03 -4.90
N PRO A 212 9.55 -26.53 -3.87
CA PRO A 212 8.09 -26.61 -3.79
C PRO A 212 7.45 -25.72 -4.85
N ILE A 213 6.28 -26.14 -5.35
CA ILE A 213 5.55 -25.39 -6.39
C ILE A 213 4.20 -24.98 -5.85
N ALA A 214 3.98 -23.67 -5.77
CA ALA A 214 2.69 -23.10 -5.44
C ALA A 214 1.66 -23.50 -6.52
N HIS A 215 0.51 -24.03 -6.10
CA HIS A 215 -0.53 -24.46 -7.05
C HIS A 215 -1.94 -23.97 -6.66
N GLY A 216 -2.05 -23.17 -5.60
CA GLY A 216 -3.31 -22.60 -5.16
C GLY A 216 -3.22 -21.94 -3.80
N VAL A 217 -4.36 -21.45 -3.33
CA VAL A 217 -4.52 -20.77 -2.05
C VAL A 217 -5.82 -21.20 -1.37
N VAL A 218 -5.84 -21.08 -0.05
CA VAL A 218 -7.03 -21.19 0.79
C VAL A 218 -7.34 -19.82 1.37
N PHE A 219 -8.57 -19.36 1.20
CA PHE A 219 -9.05 -18.11 1.77
C PHE A 219 -10.41 -18.29 2.45
N ARG A 220 -10.76 -17.34 3.32
CA ARG A 220 -12.09 -17.27 3.95
C ARG A 220 -12.81 -15.98 3.57
N ASP A 221 -14.12 -16.07 3.45
CA ASP A 221 -15.01 -14.92 3.31
C ASP A 221 -15.33 -14.28 4.68
N SER A 222 -16.12 -13.21 4.68
CA SER A 222 -16.56 -12.52 5.89
C SER A 222 -17.53 -13.34 6.76
N SER A 223 -18.16 -14.38 6.21
CA SER A 223 -19.03 -15.32 6.93
C SER A 223 -18.25 -16.49 7.53
N GLY A 224 -16.94 -16.56 7.30
CA GLY A 224 -16.06 -17.61 7.79
C GLY A 224 -16.00 -18.85 6.90
N HIS A 225 -16.72 -18.90 5.78
CA HIS A 225 -16.68 -20.01 4.84
C HIS A 225 -15.32 -20.11 4.16
N LYS A 226 -14.89 -21.33 3.90
CA LYS A 226 -13.58 -21.63 3.32
C LYS A 226 -13.70 -21.87 1.82
N HIS A 227 -12.85 -21.19 1.05
CA HIS A 227 -12.75 -21.31 -0.40
C HIS A 227 -11.33 -21.76 -0.78
N LYS A 228 -11.23 -22.43 -1.93
CA LYS A 228 -9.95 -22.80 -2.54
C LYS A 228 -9.89 -22.27 -3.97
N ALA A 229 -8.81 -21.59 -4.30
CA ALA A 229 -8.50 -21.19 -5.67
C ALA A 229 -7.22 -21.89 -6.11
N TYR A 230 -7.22 -22.49 -7.29
CA TYR A 230 -6.08 -23.22 -7.84
C TYR A 230 -5.58 -22.59 -9.13
N LEU A 231 -4.31 -22.84 -9.43
CA LEU A 231 -3.76 -22.49 -10.74
C LEU A 231 -4.27 -23.47 -11.80
N ARG A 232 -4.61 -22.94 -12.98
CA ARG A 232 -4.79 -23.73 -14.21
C ARG A 232 -3.46 -24.33 -14.63
N ARG A 233 -3.50 -25.37 -15.48
CA ARG A 233 -2.29 -25.92 -16.09
C ARG A 233 -1.73 -24.88 -17.06
N GLY A 234 -0.48 -24.49 -16.84
CA GLY A 234 0.25 -23.58 -17.71
C GLY A 234 1.65 -23.34 -17.16
N PRO A 235 2.69 -23.26 -18.01
CA PRO A 235 4.07 -23.11 -17.56
C PRO A 235 4.37 -21.73 -16.96
N LYS A 236 3.51 -20.73 -17.20
CA LYS A 236 3.64 -19.35 -16.73
C LYS A 236 2.63 -18.98 -15.63
N ASN A 237 1.86 -19.95 -15.14
CA ASN A 237 0.78 -19.70 -14.18
C ASN A 237 1.35 -19.65 -12.76
N GLU A 238 0.98 -18.63 -11.99
CA GLU A 238 1.66 -18.32 -10.72
C GLU A 238 0.72 -17.83 -9.62
N VAL A 239 1.09 -18.14 -8.37
CA VAL A 239 0.57 -17.45 -7.18
C VAL A 239 1.51 -16.31 -6.85
N ILE A 240 1.02 -15.07 -6.88
CA ILE A 240 1.81 -13.88 -6.61
C ILE A 240 1.40 -13.31 -5.26
N LEU A 241 2.35 -13.27 -4.32
CA LEU A 241 2.14 -12.73 -2.98
C LEU A 241 2.48 -11.24 -2.94
N SER A 242 1.50 -10.43 -2.54
CA SER A 242 1.53 -8.97 -2.56
C SER A 242 0.86 -8.35 -1.33
N ALA A 243 0.94 -9.04 -0.18
CA ALA A 243 0.25 -8.69 1.07
C ALA A 243 1.00 -7.64 1.93
N GLY A 244 2.02 -6.98 1.38
CA GLY A 244 2.82 -5.95 2.05
C GLY A 244 3.89 -6.51 3.01
N ALA A 245 4.73 -5.62 3.55
CA ALA A 245 5.89 -5.98 4.37
C ALA A 245 5.55 -6.83 5.60
N LEU A 246 4.37 -6.63 6.20
CA LEU A 246 3.90 -7.43 7.34
C LEU A 246 3.11 -8.68 6.90
N GLY A 247 2.23 -8.55 5.91
CA GLY A 247 1.32 -9.63 5.52
C GLY A 247 2.00 -10.74 4.71
N SER A 248 2.99 -10.40 3.88
CA SER A 248 3.70 -11.37 3.05
C SER A 248 4.52 -12.38 3.86
N PRO A 249 5.46 -11.98 4.76
CA PRO A 249 6.22 -12.94 5.55
C PRO A 249 5.31 -13.76 6.49
N GLN A 250 4.28 -13.13 7.06
CA GLN A 250 3.28 -13.84 7.86
C GLN A 250 2.63 -14.99 7.07
N LEU A 251 2.15 -14.72 5.85
CA LEU A 251 1.50 -15.74 5.04
C LEU A 251 2.46 -16.84 4.56
N LEU A 252 3.71 -16.49 4.24
CA LEU A 252 4.74 -17.47 3.90
C LEU A 252 4.97 -18.45 5.06
N MET A 253 5.18 -17.93 6.28
CA MET A 253 5.38 -18.75 7.47
C MET A 253 4.16 -19.62 7.78
N LEU A 254 2.95 -19.06 7.75
CA LEU A 254 1.70 -19.83 7.90
C LEU A 254 1.50 -20.90 6.82
N SER A 255 2.19 -20.77 5.69
CA SER A 255 2.18 -21.73 4.59
C SER A 255 3.35 -22.72 4.63
N GLY A 256 4.20 -22.66 5.65
CA GLY A 256 5.34 -23.56 5.85
C GLY A 256 6.64 -23.12 5.17
N LEU A 257 6.76 -21.87 4.71
CA LEU A 257 8.01 -21.30 4.22
C LEU A 257 8.55 -20.26 5.20
N GLY A 258 9.65 -20.57 5.87
CA GLY A 258 10.29 -19.70 6.85
C GLY A 258 11.35 -20.41 7.68
N PRO A 259 11.90 -19.76 8.72
CA PRO A 259 12.93 -20.35 9.56
C PRO A 259 12.44 -21.65 10.20
N ALA A 260 13.11 -22.77 9.95
CA ALA A 260 12.66 -24.09 10.36
C ALA A 260 12.31 -24.18 11.86
N ASP A 261 13.14 -23.62 12.73
CA ASP A 261 12.93 -23.72 14.19
C ASP A 261 11.76 -22.87 14.66
N HIS A 262 11.54 -21.70 14.07
CA HIS A 262 10.35 -20.88 14.31
C HIS A 262 9.07 -21.61 13.86
N LEU A 263 9.10 -22.25 12.69
CA LEU A 263 7.96 -23.03 12.19
C LEU A 263 7.64 -24.23 13.09
N LYS A 264 8.67 -24.96 13.57
CA LYS A 264 8.51 -26.08 14.51
C LYS A 264 7.90 -25.61 15.83
N ALA A 265 8.39 -24.49 16.39
CA ALA A 265 7.88 -23.93 17.65
C ALA A 265 6.39 -23.60 17.59
N HIS A 266 5.85 -23.32 16.40
CA HIS A 266 4.43 -23.06 16.16
C HIS A 266 3.64 -24.26 15.59
N ASN A 267 4.20 -25.48 15.60
CA ASN A 267 3.58 -26.69 15.05
C ASN A 267 3.16 -26.55 13.57
N ILE A 268 3.94 -25.81 12.77
CA ILE A 268 3.71 -25.63 11.33
C ILE A 268 4.57 -26.61 10.56
N SER A 269 3.94 -27.44 9.71
CA SER A 269 4.66 -28.33 8.81
C SER A 269 5.55 -27.53 7.85
N ILE A 270 6.85 -27.84 7.85
CA ILE A 270 7.84 -27.18 7.01
C ILE A 270 7.68 -27.66 5.56
N VAL A 271 7.42 -26.71 4.65
CA VAL A 271 7.46 -26.91 3.20
C VAL A 271 8.86 -26.63 2.67
N LEU A 272 9.49 -25.56 3.15
CA LEU A 272 10.86 -25.18 2.82
C LEU A 272 11.43 -24.32 3.95
N ASP A 273 12.62 -24.69 4.43
CA ASP A 273 13.38 -23.83 5.33
C ASP A 273 13.91 -22.61 4.56
N GLN A 274 13.49 -21.44 5.00
CA GLN A 274 13.90 -20.14 4.45
C GLN A 274 14.18 -19.18 5.60
N PRO A 275 15.42 -19.14 6.12
CA PRO A 275 15.75 -18.41 7.34
C PRO A 275 15.56 -16.89 7.24
N LEU A 276 15.53 -16.33 6.03
CA LEU A 276 15.37 -14.89 5.81
C LEU A 276 13.90 -14.43 5.75
N VAL A 277 12.92 -15.34 5.74
CA VAL A 277 11.50 -14.93 5.74
C VAL A 277 11.17 -14.28 7.09
N GLY A 278 10.67 -13.04 7.02
CA GLY A 278 10.35 -12.24 8.20
C GLY A 278 11.55 -11.47 8.79
N GLN A 279 12.75 -11.64 8.21
CA GLN A 279 13.96 -10.93 8.62
C GLN A 279 14.19 -9.67 7.78
N GLY A 280 15.07 -8.78 8.25
CA GLY A 280 15.47 -7.57 7.53
C GLY A 280 14.36 -6.52 7.40
N MET A 281 13.36 -6.55 8.29
CA MET A 281 12.35 -5.49 8.36
C MET A 281 13.04 -4.16 8.66
N SER A 282 12.64 -3.12 7.93
CA SER A 282 13.15 -1.76 8.13
C SER A 282 11.98 -0.79 8.09
N ASP A 283 12.00 0.18 9.00
CA ASP A 283 11.07 1.31 9.03
C ASP A 283 11.89 2.58 9.22
N ASN A 284 11.69 3.57 8.34
CA ASN A 284 12.46 4.81 8.39
C ASN A 284 11.99 5.65 9.59
N PRO A 285 12.90 6.10 10.48
CA PRO A 285 12.50 6.92 11.63
C PRO A 285 11.94 8.26 11.15
N MET A 286 10.87 8.72 11.80
CA MET A 286 10.30 10.05 11.62
C MET A 286 10.49 10.85 12.90
N ASN A 287 11.24 11.94 12.82
CA ASN A 287 11.33 12.94 13.88
C ASN A 287 10.55 14.19 13.47
N ALA A 288 9.82 14.80 14.40
CA ALA A 288 8.96 15.94 14.11
C ALA A 288 9.14 17.04 15.17
N ILE A 289 9.14 18.29 14.70
CA ILE A 289 9.05 19.49 15.53
C ILE A 289 7.73 20.17 15.19
N PHE A 290 6.91 20.45 16.21
CA PHE A 290 5.64 21.15 16.05
C PHE A 290 5.79 22.61 16.47
N ILE A 291 5.63 23.53 15.51
CA ILE A 291 5.71 24.96 15.75
C ILE A 291 4.30 25.56 15.66
N PRO A 292 3.72 26.07 16.76
CA PRO A 292 2.43 26.72 16.72
C PRO A 292 2.52 28.02 15.91
N SER A 293 1.65 28.19 14.92
CA SER A 293 1.58 29.46 14.19
C SER A 293 0.93 30.54 15.08
N PRO A 294 1.52 31.76 15.18
CA PRO A 294 1.01 32.84 16.03
C PRO A 294 -0.42 33.33 15.70
N GLY A 295 -1.00 32.91 14.58
CA GLY A 295 -2.36 33.30 14.13
C GLY A 295 -3.44 32.24 14.33
N GLY A 296 -3.12 31.04 14.82
CA GLY A 296 -4.10 29.96 15.01
C GLY A 296 -4.90 30.16 16.29
N GLY A 297 -6.12 30.68 16.19
CA GLY A 297 -7.05 30.66 17.32
C GLY A 297 -7.50 29.22 17.62
N PHE A 298 -7.53 28.84 18.90
CA PHE A 298 -8.20 27.61 19.32
C PHE A 298 -9.70 27.87 19.42
N VAL A 299 -10.51 26.94 18.91
CA VAL A 299 -11.95 26.92 19.12
C VAL A 299 -12.21 25.89 20.22
N ASP A 300 -12.68 26.34 21.37
CA ASP A 300 -13.12 25.45 22.44
C ASP A 300 -14.43 24.73 22.01
N SER A 301 -14.69 23.56 22.60
CA SER A 301 -15.97 22.82 22.58
C SER A 301 -17.27 23.66 22.66
N GLY A 302 -17.22 24.90 23.19
CA GLY A 302 -18.31 25.88 23.22
C GLY A 302 -18.34 26.88 22.07
N GLY A 303 -17.54 26.73 21.02
CA GLY A 303 -17.58 27.57 19.81
C GLY A 303 -16.94 28.96 19.95
N ARG A 304 -16.21 29.23 21.04
CA ARG A 304 -15.51 30.52 21.23
C ARG A 304 -14.11 30.51 20.62
N HIS A 305 -13.81 31.52 19.81
CA HIS A 305 -12.48 31.76 19.26
C HIS A 305 -11.59 32.47 20.28
N HIS A 306 -10.47 31.85 20.65
CA HIS A 306 -9.45 32.48 21.48
C HIS A 306 -8.20 32.82 20.66
N HIS A 307 -7.87 34.12 20.56
CA HIS A 307 -6.59 34.56 20.01
C HIS A 307 -5.48 34.46 21.08
N LEU A 308 -4.40 33.76 20.75
CA LEU A 308 -3.15 33.80 21.52
C LEU A 308 -2.56 35.22 21.40
N ARG A 309 -2.72 36.05 22.42
CA ARG A 309 -1.98 37.32 22.52
C ARG A 309 -0.49 37.01 22.72
N LYS A 310 0.35 37.49 21.79
CA LYS A 310 1.81 37.47 21.89
C LYS A 310 2.27 38.10 23.20
N LEU A 311 2.86 37.32 24.09
CA LEU A 311 3.77 37.80 25.12
C LEU A 311 5.20 37.55 24.64
N TYR A 312 5.67 38.40 23.73
CA TYR A 312 7.11 38.64 23.55
C TYR A 312 7.35 40.09 23.96
N ARG A 313 7.75 40.28 25.22
CA ARG A 313 8.50 41.48 25.63
C ARG A 313 9.97 41.11 25.52
N SER A 314 10.70 41.84 24.68
CA SER A 314 12.16 41.82 24.67
C SER A 314 12.68 42.25 26.04
N ARG A 315 13.70 41.56 26.52
CA ARG A 315 14.72 42.12 27.40
C ARG A 315 16.01 42.16 26.60
#